data_AF-A0A4R8Q4L1-F1
#
_entry.id   AF-A0A4R8Q4L1-F1
#
_cell.length_a   1.000
_cell.length_b   1.000
_cell.length_c   1.000
_cell.angle_alpha   90.00
_cell.angle_beta   90.00
_cell.angle_gamma   90.00
#
_symmetry.space_group_name_H-M   'P 1'
#
loop_
_entity.id
_entity.type
_entity.pdbx_description
1 polymer ?
#
loop_
_entity_poly.entity_id
_entity_poly.type
_entity_poly.pdbx_seq_one_letter_code
_entity_poly.pdbx_strand_id
1 'polypeptide(L)'
;MLALLVSSVLLGVPAWAAWNPIIPGFNPDPAILRANNDYYIATSSFEFWPGIPIYHSKDLSNWTLISHAATRPSQLQLYGTPTSAGKGAWAPSLAYFHNRFWLSGMTRWTYDPVAKVWPRVFFMSSPDLRTWSDPVWAEPWGIDPDLFHDTQSGRTYLNLMAPNNNADRLWGLYQCEVSVSSGNCVGEYVSLWNGTMEHNATARPEGPKMFWKEGWYYLLIAEGE
;
A
#
# COMPACT_ATOMS: atom_id res chain seq x y z
N MET A 1 -58.02 22.89 -12.75
CA MET A 1 -56.54 22.98 -12.73
C MET A 1 -56.06 21.93 -11.75
N LEU A 2 -55.71 20.73 -12.22
CA LEU A 2 -55.35 19.58 -11.38
C LEU A 2 -53.82 19.47 -11.40
N ALA A 3 -53.16 19.73 -10.27
CA ALA A 3 -51.71 19.62 -10.16
C ALA A 3 -51.31 18.15 -9.96
N LEU A 4 -50.58 17.58 -10.91
CA LEU A 4 -49.90 16.30 -10.74
C LEU A 4 -48.67 16.50 -9.84
N LEU A 5 -48.70 15.91 -8.65
CA LEU A 5 -47.50 15.66 -7.85
C LEU A 5 -46.77 14.44 -8.44
N VAL A 6 -45.66 14.69 -9.14
CA VAL A 6 -44.72 13.65 -9.52
C VAL A 6 -43.85 13.36 -8.30
N SER A 7 -44.16 12.27 -7.61
CA SER A 7 -43.29 11.73 -6.55
C SER A 7 -42.07 11.08 -7.22
N SER A 8 -40.91 11.73 -7.11
CA SER A 8 -39.63 11.17 -7.52
C SER A 8 -39.23 10.06 -6.54
N VAL A 9 -39.50 8.82 -6.93
CA VAL A 9 -38.94 7.64 -6.25
C VAL A 9 -37.44 7.64 -6.51
N LEU A 10 -36.66 8.03 -5.50
CA LEU A 10 -35.22 7.75 -5.46
C LEU A 10 -35.06 6.24 -5.36
N LEU A 11 -34.87 5.57 -6.50
CA LEU A 11 -34.42 4.20 -6.54
C LEU A 11 -32.98 4.17 -6.01
N GLY A 12 -32.84 3.92 -4.70
CA GLY A 12 -31.55 3.58 -4.11
C GLY A 12 -30.98 2.38 -4.85
N VAL A 13 -29.74 2.50 -5.33
CA VAL A 13 -29.01 1.36 -5.87
C VAL A 13 -28.96 0.30 -4.76
N PRO A 14 -29.48 -0.91 -4.96
CA PRO A 14 -29.43 -1.94 -3.92
C PRO A 14 -27.97 -2.23 -3.59
N ALA A 15 -27.58 -2.01 -2.34
CA ALA A 15 -26.31 -2.50 -1.82
C ALA A 15 -26.43 -4.02 -1.72
N TRP A 16 -25.86 -4.73 -2.68
CA TRP A 16 -25.74 -6.19 -2.61
C TRP A 16 -24.80 -6.51 -1.44
N ALA A 17 -25.18 -7.47 -0.59
CA ALA A 17 -24.25 -7.99 0.42
C ALA A 17 -22.96 -8.43 -0.29
N ALA A 18 -21.80 -7.99 0.21
CA ALA A 18 -20.53 -8.33 -0.41
C ALA A 18 -20.34 -9.85 -0.41
N TRP A 19 -20.03 -10.43 -1.58
CA TRP A 19 -19.73 -11.85 -1.72
C TRP A 19 -18.26 -12.01 -2.04
N ASN A 20 -17.55 -12.77 -1.18
CA ASN A 20 -16.12 -12.95 -1.34
C ASN A 20 -15.79 -14.07 -2.34
N PRO A 21 -14.71 -13.90 -3.14
CA PRO A 21 -13.83 -12.72 -3.18
C PRO A 21 -14.46 -11.54 -3.95
N ILE A 22 -14.43 -10.33 -3.35
CA ILE A 22 -14.95 -9.09 -3.97
C ILE A 22 -14.17 -8.66 -5.22
N ILE A 23 -12.92 -9.10 -5.34
CA ILE A 23 -12.10 -8.98 -6.54
C ILE A 23 -11.46 -10.37 -6.79
N PRO A 24 -12.02 -11.21 -7.68
CA PRO A 24 -11.51 -12.56 -7.92
C PRO A 24 -10.20 -12.57 -8.72
N GLY A 25 -9.55 -13.74 -8.76
CA GLY A 25 -8.32 -13.96 -9.54
C GLY A 25 -7.06 -13.48 -8.81
N PHE A 26 -6.04 -13.11 -9.58
CA PHE A 26 -4.75 -12.65 -9.07
C PHE A 26 -4.85 -11.20 -8.58
N ASN A 27 -5.35 -11.02 -7.36
CA ASN A 27 -5.49 -9.74 -6.67
C ASN A 27 -5.02 -9.80 -5.21
N PRO A 28 -3.74 -10.08 -4.96
CA PRO A 28 -3.17 -10.15 -3.62
C PRO A 28 -2.90 -8.77 -3.00
N ASP A 29 -2.62 -8.77 -1.69
CA ASP A 29 -2.19 -7.60 -0.91
C ASP A 29 -3.11 -6.37 -1.07
N PRO A 30 -4.43 -6.48 -0.77
CA PRO A 30 -5.37 -5.38 -0.98
C PRO A 30 -5.09 -4.21 -0.03
N ALA A 31 -4.63 -3.10 -0.57
CA ALA A 31 -4.47 -1.83 0.14
C ALA A 31 -5.71 -0.95 -0.07
N ILE A 32 -6.64 -1.02 0.89
CA ILE A 32 -7.88 -0.24 0.84
C ILE A 32 -7.68 1.19 1.35
N LEU A 33 -8.27 2.15 0.66
CA LEU A 33 -8.30 3.56 1.04
C LEU A 33 -9.70 4.11 0.80
N ARG A 34 -10.22 4.87 1.78
CA ARG A 34 -11.38 5.73 1.57
C ARG A 34 -10.91 7.16 1.36
N ALA A 35 -11.33 7.79 0.27
CA ALA A 35 -11.18 9.23 0.07
C ALA A 35 -12.55 9.81 -0.29
N ASN A 36 -13.00 10.79 0.51
CA ASN A 36 -14.35 11.34 0.42
C ASN A 36 -15.44 10.25 0.55
N ASN A 37 -16.27 10.09 -0.47
CA ASN A 37 -17.39 9.13 -0.52
C ASN A 37 -17.06 7.89 -1.37
N ASP A 38 -15.81 7.72 -1.75
CA ASP A 38 -15.35 6.66 -2.64
C ASP A 38 -14.29 5.78 -1.95
N TYR A 39 -14.23 4.53 -2.39
CA TYR A 39 -13.31 3.53 -1.89
C TYR A 39 -12.41 3.05 -3.02
N TYR A 40 -11.15 2.80 -2.70
CA TYR A 40 -10.14 2.37 -3.63
C TYR A 40 -9.37 1.19 -3.06
N ILE A 41 -8.95 0.26 -3.92
CA ILE A 41 -8.04 -0.84 -3.57
C ILE A 41 -6.91 -0.83 -4.58
N ALA A 42 -5.67 -0.82 -4.10
CA ALA A 42 -4.52 -1.23 -4.88
C ALA A 42 -4.15 -2.68 -4.54
N THR A 43 -3.76 -3.48 -5.54
CA THR A 43 -3.22 -4.83 -5.32
C THR A 43 -1.82 -4.94 -5.91
N SER A 44 -1.02 -5.87 -5.40
CA SER A 44 0.30 -6.15 -5.96
C SER A 44 0.16 -6.81 -7.34
N SER A 45 1.12 -6.53 -8.23
CA SER A 45 1.10 -7.04 -9.61
C SER A 45 2.33 -7.84 -9.97
N PHE A 46 3.33 -7.90 -9.08
CA PHE A 46 4.57 -8.63 -9.28
C PHE A 46 5.21 -8.28 -10.64
N GLU A 47 5.53 -9.26 -11.48
CA GLU A 47 6.17 -9.07 -12.79
C GLU A 47 5.20 -8.60 -13.90
N PHE A 48 3.90 -8.42 -13.60
CA PHE A 48 2.91 -8.03 -14.59
C PHE A 48 2.91 -6.53 -14.86
N TRP A 49 2.67 -6.18 -16.13
CA TRP A 49 2.67 -4.82 -16.66
C TRP A 49 1.39 -4.54 -17.47
N PRO A 50 0.75 -3.35 -17.34
CA PRO A 50 1.05 -2.26 -16.41
C PRO A 50 0.89 -2.67 -14.94
N GLY A 51 1.68 -2.04 -14.06
CA GLY A 51 1.82 -2.48 -12.67
C GLY A 51 0.86 -1.81 -11.69
N ILE A 52 0.55 -2.52 -10.62
CA ILE A 52 -0.27 -2.09 -9.47
C ILE A 52 -1.67 -1.61 -9.90
N PRO A 53 -2.60 -2.54 -10.20
CA PRO A 53 -3.97 -2.19 -10.55
C PRO A 53 -4.69 -1.48 -9.40
N ILE A 54 -5.53 -0.50 -9.76
CA ILE A 54 -6.34 0.29 -8.83
C ILE A 54 -7.82 0.07 -9.14
N TYR A 55 -8.55 -0.41 -8.15
CA TYR A 55 -9.98 -0.63 -8.20
C TYR A 55 -10.72 0.49 -7.47
N HIS A 56 -11.95 0.77 -7.90
CA HIS A 56 -12.85 1.76 -7.30
C HIS A 56 -14.20 1.13 -6.96
N SER A 57 -14.77 1.57 -5.84
CA SER A 57 -16.10 1.21 -5.40
C SER A 57 -16.77 2.39 -4.68
N LYS A 58 -18.11 2.38 -4.66
CA LYS A 58 -18.94 3.28 -3.84
C LYS A 58 -19.65 2.56 -2.69
N ASP A 59 -19.70 1.24 -2.73
CA ASP A 59 -20.51 0.41 -1.84
C ASP A 59 -19.74 -0.74 -1.18
N LEU A 60 -18.42 -0.85 -1.44
CA LEU A 60 -17.52 -1.91 -0.98
C LEU A 60 -17.82 -3.31 -1.54
N SER A 61 -18.89 -3.47 -2.32
CA SER A 61 -19.33 -4.74 -2.90
C SER A 61 -18.97 -4.84 -4.37
N ASN A 62 -19.21 -3.78 -5.13
CA ASN A 62 -18.97 -3.72 -6.58
C ASN A 62 -17.69 -2.94 -6.86
N TRP A 63 -16.72 -3.61 -7.47
CA TRP A 63 -15.39 -3.05 -7.75
C TRP A 63 -15.12 -3.01 -9.25
N THR A 64 -14.64 -1.86 -9.73
CA THR A 64 -14.24 -1.68 -11.13
C THR A 64 -12.75 -1.32 -11.17
N LEU A 65 -11.98 -2.00 -12.03
CA LEU A 65 -10.61 -1.60 -12.34
C LEU A 65 -10.64 -0.24 -13.07
N ILE A 66 -10.04 0.79 -12.49
CA ILE A 66 -10.06 2.15 -13.05
C ILE A 66 -8.73 2.57 -13.67
N SER A 67 -7.61 2.01 -13.20
CA SER A 67 -6.27 2.38 -13.65
C SER A 67 -5.22 1.38 -13.16
N HIS A 68 -3.97 1.61 -13.58
CA HIS A 68 -2.77 1.01 -13.02
C HIS A 68 -1.83 2.14 -12.60
N ALA A 69 -1.19 2.04 -11.43
CA ALA A 69 -0.35 3.13 -10.92
C ALA A 69 0.94 3.29 -11.72
N ALA A 70 1.54 2.18 -12.15
CA ALA A 70 2.77 2.17 -12.90
C ALA A 70 2.54 1.82 -14.37
N THR A 71 2.62 2.83 -15.24
CA THR A 71 2.37 2.72 -16.69
C THR A 71 3.54 3.21 -17.54
N ARG A 72 4.63 3.68 -16.91
CA ARG A 72 5.89 4.05 -17.58
C ARG A 72 7.09 3.32 -16.98
N PRO A 73 8.10 2.92 -17.77
CA PRO A 73 9.31 2.29 -17.24
C PRO A 73 10.04 3.12 -16.18
N SER A 74 9.89 4.46 -16.18
CA SER A 74 10.43 5.35 -15.13
C SER A 74 9.79 5.14 -13.76
N GLN A 75 8.57 4.59 -13.71
CA GLN A 75 7.80 4.34 -12.50
C GLN A 75 8.06 2.96 -11.91
N LEU A 76 8.12 1.95 -12.77
CA LEU A 76 8.39 0.58 -12.37
C LEU A 76 9.14 -0.10 -13.51
N GLN A 77 10.43 -0.31 -13.28
CA GLN A 77 11.31 -0.99 -14.23
C GLN A 77 11.21 -2.49 -14.04
N LEU A 78 10.80 -3.24 -15.06
CA LEU A 78 10.70 -4.71 -14.98
C LEU A 78 11.61 -5.45 -15.97
N TYR A 79 12.34 -4.74 -16.83
CA TYR A 79 13.27 -5.40 -17.76
C TYR A 79 14.29 -6.28 -17.03
N GLY A 80 14.42 -7.52 -17.46
CA GLY A 80 15.33 -8.51 -16.85
C GLY A 80 14.83 -9.13 -15.54
N THR A 81 13.64 -8.76 -15.06
CA THR A 81 13.01 -9.41 -13.90
C THR A 81 12.58 -10.82 -14.28
N PRO A 82 13.02 -11.88 -13.56
CA PRO A 82 12.62 -13.24 -13.89
C PRO A 82 11.11 -13.45 -13.75
N THR A 83 10.49 -13.98 -14.81
CA THR A 83 9.07 -14.38 -14.81
C THR A 83 8.83 -15.56 -13.87
N SER A 84 7.69 -15.59 -13.19
CA SER A 84 7.24 -16.68 -12.28
C SER A 84 8.08 -16.87 -11.03
N ALA A 85 8.91 -15.89 -10.66
CA ALA A 85 9.74 -15.93 -9.46
C ALA A 85 9.15 -15.13 -8.29
N GLY A 86 7.94 -14.61 -8.40
CA GLY A 86 7.34 -13.71 -7.39
C GLY A 86 8.19 -12.45 -7.23
N LYS A 87 8.48 -11.77 -8.35
CA LYS A 87 9.37 -10.59 -8.44
C LYS A 87 8.59 -9.39 -8.97
N GLY A 88 9.20 -8.21 -9.02
CA GLY A 88 8.53 -6.99 -9.45
C GLY A 88 7.79 -6.29 -8.30
N ALA A 89 6.60 -5.76 -8.57
CA ALA A 89 5.85 -4.91 -7.63
C ALA A 89 5.07 -5.74 -6.61
N TRP A 90 5.58 -5.81 -5.39
CA TRP A 90 4.93 -6.47 -4.26
C TRP A 90 3.89 -5.56 -3.59
N ALA A 91 3.45 -5.91 -2.37
CA ALA A 91 2.38 -5.25 -1.63
C ALA A 91 2.48 -3.71 -1.67
N PRO A 92 1.47 -3.01 -2.23
CA PRO A 92 1.37 -1.56 -2.13
C PRO A 92 0.73 -1.14 -0.80
N SER A 93 0.80 0.15 -0.48
CA SER A 93 -0.15 0.83 0.41
C SER A 93 -0.70 2.08 -0.26
N LEU A 94 -1.92 2.48 0.10
CA LEU A 94 -2.56 3.71 -0.35
C LEU A 94 -2.80 4.64 0.83
N ALA A 95 -2.46 5.92 0.64
CA ALA A 95 -2.77 6.98 1.60
C ALA A 95 -3.36 8.20 0.87
N TYR A 96 -4.14 9.01 1.59
CA TYR A 96 -4.66 10.27 1.05
C TYR A 96 -4.45 11.38 2.06
N PHE A 97 -3.60 12.35 1.70
CA PHE A 97 -3.32 13.53 2.50
C PHE A 97 -2.84 14.67 1.60
N HIS A 98 -3.03 15.91 2.04
CA HIS A 98 -2.70 17.11 1.28
C HIS A 98 -3.32 17.14 -0.14
N ASN A 99 -4.59 16.69 -0.24
CA ASN A 99 -5.36 16.61 -1.48
C ASN A 99 -4.65 15.82 -2.60
N ARG A 100 -3.89 14.78 -2.22
CA ARG A 100 -3.20 13.88 -3.14
C ARG A 100 -3.33 12.44 -2.66
N PHE A 101 -3.44 11.54 -3.61
CA PHE A 101 -3.25 10.12 -3.39
C PHE A 101 -1.76 9.84 -3.37
N TRP A 102 -1.36 8.98 -2.45
CA TRP A 102 -0.01 8.49 -2.29
C TRP A 102 -0.05 6.98 -2.38
N LEU A 103 0.89 6.44 -3.12
CA LEU A 103 1.17 5.01 -3.17
C LEU A 103 2.57 4.82 -2.61
N SER A 104 2.69 4.01 -1.55
CA SER A 104 3.96 3.42 -1.17
C SER A 104 4.03 2.04 -1.78
N GLY A 105 5.18 1.71 -2.33
CA GLY A 105 5.41 0.42 -2.96
C GLY A 105 6.88 0.06 -2.90
N MET A 106 7.17 -1.12 -3.41
CA MET A 106 8.52 -1.63 -3.49
C MET A 106 8.68 -2.48 -4.74
N THR A 107 9.93 -2.66 -5.16
CA THR A 107 10.23 -3.56 -6.28
C THR A 107 11.32 -4.53 -5.91
N ARG A 108 11.04 -5.82 -6.12
CA ARG A 108 12.03 -6.90 -5.98
C ARG A 108 12.46 -7.39 -7.35
N TRP A 109 13.58 -6.89 -7.86
CA TRP A 109 14.08 -7.27 -9.19
C TRP A 109 14.71 -8.67 -9.25
N THR A 110 15.46 -9.05 -8.23
CA THR A 110 16.21 -10.31 -8.22
C THR A 110 16.01 -11.06 -6.90
N TYR A 111 16.20 -12.37 -6.95
CA TYR A 111 16.51 -13.16 -5.76
C TYR A 111 17.99 -13.42 -5.78
N ASP A 112 18.76 -12.64 -5.05
CA ASP A 112 20.18 -12.94 -4.85
C ASP A 112 20.41 -13.32 -3.39
N PRO A 113 20.54 -14.61 -3.05
CA PRO A 113 20.87 -15.05 -1.69
C PRO A 113 22.28 -14.61 -1.26
N VAL A 114 23.15 -14.26 -2.21
CA VAL A 114 24.53 -13.79 -2.00
C VAL A 114 24.57 -12.26 -1.86
N ALA A 115 24.04 -11.52 -2.84
CA ALA A 115 24.01 -10.05 -2.83
C ALA A 115 22.92 -9.47 -1.91
N LYS A 116 21.94 -10.29 -1.49
CA LYS A 116 20.96 -9.96 -0.44
C LYS A 116 20.25 -8.62 -0.72
N VAL A 117 19.95 -8.37 -2.00
CA VAL A 117 19.34 -7.12 -2.45
C VAL A 117 17.89 -7.07 -1.95
N TRP A 118 17.65 -6.26 -0.94
CA TRP A 118 16.31 -6.02 -0.40
C TRP A 118 15.50 -5.15 -1.36
N PRO A 119 14.16 -5.33 -1.40
CA PRO A 119 13.31 -4.46 -2.19
C PRO A 119 13.55 -3.00 -1.82
N ARG A 120 13.59 -2.16 -2.84
CA ARG A 120 13.73 -0.72 -2.65
C ARG A 120 12.35 -0.10 -2.52
N VAL A 121 12.12 0.61 -1.43
CA VAL A 121 10.85 1.30 -1.15
C VAL A 121 10.79 2.60 -1.94
N PHE A 122 9.62 2.91 -2.48
CA PHE A 122 9.35 4.16 -3.18
C PHE A 122 7.95 4.71 -2.87
N PHE A 123 7.78 5.99 -3.18
CA PHE A 123 6.52 6.70 -3.13
C PHE A 123 6.17 7.28 -4.50
N MET A 124 4.91 7.19 -4.90
CA MET A 124 4.36 7.90 -6.04
C MET A 124 3.14 8.70 -5.58
N SER A 125 2.89 9.84 -6.21
CA SER A 125 1.70 10.64 -5.92
C SER A 125 0.83 10.82 -7.16
N SER A 126 -0.48 10.99 -6.94
CA SER A 126 -1.46 11.21 -7.99
C SER A 126 -2.57 12.15 -7.54
N PRO A 127 -3.06 13.05 -8.42
CA PRO A 127 -4.25 13.84 -8.13
C PRO A 127 -5.56 13.06 -8.35
N ASP A 128 -5.55 11.98 -9.13
CA ASP A 128 -6.75 11.35 -9.72
C ASP A 128 -6.70 9.81 -9.77
N LEU A 129 -5.68 9.19 -9.17
CA LEU A 129 -5.35 7.76 -9.24
C LEU A 129 -5.06 7.23 -10.66
N ARG A 130 -4.94 8.10 -11.66
CA ARG A 130 -4.66 7.74 -13.07
C ARG A 130 -3.31 8.28 -13.51
N THR A 131 -3.03 9.52 -13.15
CA THR A 131 -1.82 10.25 -13.49
C THR A 131 -0.88 10.20 -12.31
N TRP A 132 0.15 9.37 -12.38
CA TRP A 132 1.10 9.19 -11.29
C TRP A 132 2.45 9.85 -11.60
N SER A 133 3.06 10.43 -10.56
CA SER A 133 4.43 10.96 -10.61
C SER A 133 5.45 9.87 -10.92
N ASP A 134 6.69 10.28 -11.17
CA ASP A 134 7.84 9.39 -11.04
C ASP A 134 8.12 9.09 -9.54
N PRO A 135 8.84 8.01 -9.22
CA PRO A 135 9.02 7.54 -7.86
C PRO A 135 10.01 8.41 -7.09
N VAL A 136 9.66 8.72 -5.84
CA VAL A 136 10.61 9.20 -4.82
C VAL A 136 11.08 7.98 -4.03
N TRP A 137 12.38 7.71 -4.02
CA TRP A 137 12.95 6.54 -3.36
C TRP A 137 13.17 6.82 -1.88
N ALA A 138 12.67 5.93 -1.02
CA ALA A 138 12.89 6.05 0.41
C ALA A 138 14.34 5.68 0.79
N GLU A 139 14.82 6.28 1.87
CA GLU A 139 16.12 5.95 2.46
C GLU A 139 16.12 4.56 3.11
N PRO A 140 15.10 4.14 3.89
CA PRO A 140 15.02 2.77 4.38
C PRO A 140 14.79 1.74 3.28
N TRP A 141 15.37 0.56 3.50
CA TRP A 141 15.14 -0.64 2.71
C TRP A 141 14.26 -1.59 3.51
N GLY A 142 13.44 -2.38 2.82
CA GLY A 142 12.62 -3.40 3.44
C GLY A 142 11.38 -3.65 2.63
N ILE A 143 10.34 -4.17 3.28
CA ILE A 143 9.14 -4.61 2.60
C ILE A 143 7.86 -4.08 3.25
N ASP A 144 6.78 -4.14 2.47
CA ASP A 144 5.43 -3.71 2.80
C ASP A 144 5.32 -2.28 3.32
N PRO A 145 5.85 -1.29 2.56
CA PRO A 145 5.89 0.08 3.02
C PRO A 145 4.50 0.70 3.14
N ASP A 146 4.27 1.43 4.21
CA ASP A 146 3.03 2.14 4.51
C ASP A 146 3.33 3.59 4.91
N LEU A 147 2.70 4.53 4.20
CA LEU A 147 2.75 5.95 4.55
C LEU A 147 1.59 6.29 5.49
N PHE A 148 1.89 6.41 6.77
CA PHE A 148 0.95 6.88 7.77
C PHE A 148 1.06 8.39 7.96
N HIS A 149 0.05 9.13 7.50
CA HIS A 149 -0.07 10.55 7.81
C HIS A 149 -0.84 10.73 9.12
N ASP A 150 -0.13 11.16 10.16
CA ASP A 150 -0.70 11.37 11.48
C ASP A 150 -1.44 12.70 11.54
N THR A 151 -2.77 12.64 11.62
CA THR A 151 -3.62 13.82 11.73
C THR A 151 -3.44 14.58 13.04
N GLN A 152 -2.85 13.95 14.06
CA GLN A 152 -2.64 14.58 15.37
C GLN A 152 -1.40 15.49 15.38
N SER A 153 -0.30 15.04 14.77
CA SER A 153 0.94 15.81 14.69
C SER A 153 1.13 16.56 13.37
N GLY A 154 0.39 16.20 12.32
CA GLY A 154 0.59 16.68 10.95
C GLY A 154 1.82 16.11 10.24
N ARG A 155 2.49 15.14 10.87
CA ARG A 155 3.70 14.48 10.33
C ARG A 155 3.35 13.22 9.55
N THR A 156 4.24 12.83 8.66
CA THR A 156 4.11 11.59 7.90
C THR A 156 5.19 10.62 8.31
N TYR A 157 4.80 9.38 8.55
CA TYR A 157 5.68 8.30 8.97
C TYR A 157 5.68 7.21 7.91
N LEU A 158 6.85 6.62 7.67
CA LEU A 158 7.02 5.40 6.90
C LEU A 158 7.07 4.22 7.86
N ASN A 159 6.14 3.28 7.73
CA ASN A 159 6.19 1.96 8.39
C ASN A 159 6.63 0.91 7.37
N LEU A 160 7.43 -0.07 7.79
CA LEU A 160 7.85 -1.20 6.95
C LEU A 160 8.32 -2.39 7.79
N MET A 161 8.38 -3.59 7.20
CA MET A 161 9.16 -4.69 7.75
C MET A 161 10.61 -4.59 7.28
N ALA A 162 11.54 -4.71 8.21
CA ALA A 162 12.98 -4.71 7.95
C ALA A 162 13.70 -5.64 8.94
N PRO A 163 14.95 -6.08 8.64
CA PRO A 163 15.75 -6.80 9.62
C PRO A 163 16.43 -5.81 10.57
N ASN A 164 16.70 -6.25 11.81
CA ASN A 164 17.49 -5.48 12.77
C ASN A 164 18.91 -5.16 12.27
N ASN A 165 19.55 -6.14 11.63
CA ASN A 165 20.88 -6.05 11.05
C ASN A 165 21.07 -7.15 10.00
N ASN A 166 22.20 -7.14 9.28
CA ASN A 166 22.48 -8.15 8.24
C ASN A 166 23.09 -9.46 8.77
N ALA A 167 23.37 -9.54 10.08
CA ALA A 167 23.97 -10.71 10.74
C ALA A 167 22.88 -11.64 11.31
N ASP A 168 22.13 -11.18 12.31
CA ASP A 168 21.10 -11.95 13.02
C ASP A 168 19.78 -12.01 12.23
N ARG A 169 19.45 -10.93 11.51
CA ARG A 169 18.26 -10.82 10.66
C ARG A 169 16.98 -11.14 11.40
N LEU A 170 16.84 -10.58 12.59
CA LEU A 170 15.59 -10.61 13.33
C LEU A 170 14.64 -9.60 12.69
N TRP A 171 13.50 -10.11 12.23
CA TRP A 171 12.53 -9.33 11.46
C TRP A 171 11.55 -8.65 12.40
N GLY A 172 11.32 -7.37 12.12
CA GLY A 172 10.38 -6.56 12.88
C GLY A 172 9.84 -5.42 12.04
N LEU A 173 8.91 -4.70 12.64
CA LEU A 173 8.33 -3.49 12.08
C LEU A 173 9.10 -2.28 12.57
N TYR A 174 9.43 -1.41 11.64
CA TYR A 174 10.20 -0.20 11.90
C TYR A 174 9.47 1.02 11.38
N GLN A 175 9.82 2.17 11.94
CA GLN A 175 9.26 3.45 11.56
C GLN A 175 10.31 4.55 11.55
N CYS A 176 10.15 5.49 10.63
CA CYS A 176 10.71 6.84 10.77
C CYS A 176 9.70 7.88 10.31
N GLU A 177 9.81 9.11 10.81
CA GLU A 177 9.21 10.26 10.13
C GLU A 177 9.87 10.40 8.75
N VAL A 178 9.11 10.69 7.70
CA VAL A 178 9.61 10.68 6.32
C VAL A 178 9.24 11.94 5.57
N SER A 179 10.21 12.49 4.85
CA SER A 179 9.97 13.53 3.85
C SER A 179 9.56 12.88 2.53
N VAL A 180 8.29 12.94 2.16
CA VAL A 180 7.78 12.32 0.92
C VAL A 180 8.29 12.98 -0.36
N SER A 181 8.92 14.15 -0.29
CA SER A 181 9.55 14.81 -1.43
C SER A 181 10.98 14.34 -1.70
N SER A 182 11.71 13.94 -0.65
CA SER A 182 13.11 13.50 -0.76
C SER A 182 13.30 12.00 -0.50
N GLY A 183 12.36 11.35 0.20
CA GLY A 183 12.44 9.96 0.65
C GLY A 183 13.25 9.74 1.93
N ASN A 184 13.91 10.77 2.44
CA ASN A 184 14.76 10.68 3.62
C ASN A 184 13.94 10.50 4.91
N CYS A 185 14.49 9.74 5.85
CA CYS A 185 14.02 9.75 7.22
C CYS A 185 14.39 11.09 7.88
N VAL A 186 13.49 11.58 8.73
CA VAL A 186 13.68 12.76 9.56
C VAL A 186 13.78 12.29 11.00
N GLY A 187 14.97 12.39 11.59
CA GLY A 187 15.22 11.92 12.95
C GLY A 187 15.47 10.41 13.03
N GLU A 188 14.96 9.77 14.08
CA GLU A 188 15.29 8.39 14.41
C GLU A 188 14.52 7.36 13.58
N TYR A 189 15.20 6.26 13.26
CA TYR A 189 14.61 5.05 12.72
C TYR A 189 14.44 4.04 13.87
N VAL A 190 13.19 3.78 14.25
CA VAL A 190 12.85 3.05 15.48
C VAL A 190 12.25 1.68 15.17
N SER A 191 12.51 0.71 16.03
CA SER A 191 11.79 -0.56 16.06
C SER A 191 10.45 -0.33 16.76
N LEU A 192 9.35 -0.59 16.07
CA LEU A 192 7.99 -0.45 16.60
C LEU A 192 7.50 -1.71 17.29
N TRP A 193 7.64 -2.86 16.62
CA TRP A 193 7.02 -4.10 17.06
C TRP A 193 7.69 -5.32 16.43
N ASN A 194 7.80 -6.42 17.17
CA ASN A 194 8.48 -7.64 16.73
C ASN A 194 7.52 -8.77 16.31
N GLY A 195 6.21 -8.51 16.27
CA GLY A 195 5.21 -9.55 16.06
C GLY A 195 4.79 -10.28 17.33
N THR A 196 3.93 -11.27 17.17
CA THR A 196 3.42 -12.14 18.23
C THR A 196 4.08 -13.52 18.24
N MET A 197 4.71 -13.91 17.14
CA MET A 197 5.45 -15.18 17.03
C MET A 197 6.80 -15.13 17.77
N GLU A 198 7.47 -16.27 17.88
CA GLU A 198 8.84 -16.30 18.42
C GLU A 198 9.76 -15.41 17.58
N HIS A 199 10.38 -14.41 18.22
CA HIS A 199 11.20 -13.44 17.53
C HIS A 199 12.56 -14.03 17.16
N ASN A 200 12.61 -14.66 15.99
CA ASN A 200 13.78 -15.30 15.41
C ASN A 200 13.92 -14.93 13.91
N ALA A 201 14.94 -15.46 13.24
CA ALA A 201 15.21 -15.13 11.83
C ALA A 201 14.15 -15.67 10.84
N THR A 202 13.25 -16.55 11.26
CA THR A 202 12.17 -17.09 10.42
C THR A 202 10.84 -16.35 10.59
N ALA A 203 10.65 -15.60 11.68
CA ALA A 203 9.46 -14.77 11.87
C ALA A 203 9.29 -13.72 10.75
N ARG A 204 8.04 -13.43 10.36
CA ARG A 204 7.68 -12.45 9.33
C ARG A 204 6.51 -11.55 9.79
N PRO A 205 6.72 -10.68 10.80
CA PRO A 205 5.75 -9.64 11.12
C PRO A 205 5.81 -8.56 10.03
N GLU A 206 4.87 -8.61 9.10
CA GLU A 206 4.89 -7.83 7.87
C GLU A 206 3.59 -7.04 7.65
N GLY A 207 3.43 -6.45 6.46
CA GLY A 207 2.20 -5.78 6.07
C GLY A 207 1.75 -4.61 6.94
N PRO A 208 2.63 -3.81 7.61
CA PRO A 208 2.19 -2.83 8.60
C PRO A 208 1.20 -1.84 7.98
N LYS A 209 0.09 -1.58 8.69
CA LYS A 209 -0.86 -0.50 8.39
C LYS A 209 -1.15 0.23 9.69
N MET A 210 -0.73 1.49 9.77
CA MET A 210 -0.98 2.31 10.96
C MET A 210 -2.15 3.25 10.72
N PHE A 211 -3.03 3.38 11.72
CA PHE A 211 -4.11 4.35 11.70
C PHE A 211 -4.44 4.86 13.11
N TRP A 212 -4.88 6.11 13.18
CA TRP A 212 -5.36 6.70 14.43
C TRP A 212 -6.88 6.55 14.54
N LYS A 213 -7.37 6.13 15.70
CA LYS A 213 -8.81 6.05 15.98
C LYS A 213 -9.06 6.22 17.48
N GLU A 214 -9.98 7.10 17.85
CA GLU A 214 -10.51 7.24 19.22
C GLU A 214 -9.41 7.39 20.30
N GLY A 215 -8.37 8.18 20.01
CA GLY A 215 -7.28 8.44 20.95
C GLY A 215 -6.16 7.40 20.94
N TRP A 216 -6.24 6.37 20.09
CA TRP A 216 -5.25 5.30 19.98
C TRP A 216 -4.62 5.23 18.59
N TYR A 217 -3.35 4.84 18.56
CA TYR A 217 -2.68 4.39 17.33
C TYR A 217 -2.82 2.87 17.24
N TYR A 218 -3.41 2.40 16.16
CA TYR A 218 -3.52 0.99 15.83
C TYR A 218 -2.48 0.65 14.78
N LEU A 219 -1.75 -0.44 15.02
CA LEU A 219 -0.85 -1.06 14.07
C LEU A 219 -1.42 -2.42 13.70
N LEU A 220 -1.94 -2.53 12.48
CA LEU A 220 -2.38 -3.79 11.89
C LEU A 220 -1.20 -4.42 11.13
N ILE A 221 -1.02 -5.73 11.26
CA ILE A 221 0.11 -6.47 10.69
C ILE A 221 -0.37 -7.80 10.12
N ALA A 222 0.43 -8.40 9.25
CA ALA A 222 0.30 -9.80 8.83
C ALA A 222 1.37 -10.66 9.54
N GLU A 223 1.00 -11.87 9.92
CA GLU A 223 1.88 -12.89 10.51
C GLU A 223 1.40 -14.29 10.10
N GLY A 224 2.31 -15.27 10.13
CA GLY A 224 1.98 -16.69 9.91
C GLY A 224 2.70 -17.36 8.73
N GLU A 225 3.70 -16.69 8.13
CA GLU A 225 4.62 -17.31 7.16
C GLU A 225 5.72 -18.16 7.82
#